data_AF-M7X659-F1
#
_entry.id   AF-M7X659-F1
#
_cell.length_a   1.000
_cell.length_b   1.000
_cell.length_c   1.000
_cell.angle_alpha   90.00
_cell.angle_beta   90.00
_cell.angle_gamma   90.00
#
_symmetry.space_group_name_H-M   'P 1'
#
loop_
_entity.id
_entity.type
_entity.pdbx_description
1 polymer ?
#
loop_
_entity_poly.entity_id
_entity_poly.type
_entity_poly.pdbx_seq_one_letter_code
_entity_poly.pdbx_strand_id
1 'polypeptide(L)'
;MHTPRAALTTLRPSLLRPSLPVVRVPSPSPTFPSSSLSLLRTRALGTSTPSQAVKDFASAFLHGSEELKEEARAQHSKLVGRNKYVHEFQKHKILPQHVEQYKELIAGYYKGIHESPEFDARLTGSFEVVVGEVDTIVHVFEYQGFEGFERQKQAIRESKGHLQFFNKEILPLIQSRTSQLNSEFKFLPAMGPQERGGVYELRTYDLKPGSLLEWEESWRVGLEARIKAGHSPAGAWFSQVGQLHQVHMMWHYDSLEQRRDRRSRSWEHQQWASTVARTTKLCNAMHTNILKPLPFSPLR
;
A
#
# COMPACT_ATOMS: atom_id res chain seq x y z
N MET A 1 -64.70 -8.03 36.96
CA MET A 1 -64.91 -8.11 35.49
C MET A 1 -63.52 -8.05 34.84
N HIS A 2 -62.91 -9.22 34.63
CA HIS A 2 -62.66 -9.82 33.31
C HIS A 2 -61.57 -9.10 32.47
N THR A 3 -60.34 -9.61 32.63
CA THR A 3 -59.23 -9.71 31.65
C THR A 3 -59.68 -10.39 30.34
N PRO A 4 -58.98 -10.28 29.18
CA PRO A 4 -57.58 -10.74 28.99
C PRO A 4 -56.72 -9.84 28.07
N ARG A 5 -55.37 -9.73 28.17
CA ARG A 5 -54.26 -10.70 28.04
C ARG A 5 -54.23 -11.45 26.69
N ALA A 6 -53.50 -10.90 25.72
CA ALA A 6 -52.99 -11.63 24.54
C ALA A 6 -51.45 -11.53 24.58
N ALA A 7 -50.74 -12.58 24.99
CA ALA A 7 -50.37 -13.80 24.26
C ALA A 7 -49.05 -13.60 23.49
N LEU A 8 -47.98 -14.12 24.11
CA LEU A 8 -46.70 -14.41 23.47
C LEU A 8 -46.93 -15.39 22.32
N THR A 9 -46.47 -15.05 21.12
CA THR A 9 -46.29 -16.03 20.05
C THR A 9 -44.85 -16.49 20.04
N THR A 10 -44.66 -17.72 20.50
CA THR A 10 -43.44 -18.51 20.45
C THR A 10 -43.13 -18.90 19.01
N LEU A 11 -42.04 -18.38 18.44
CA LEU A 11 -41.46 -18.94 17.22
C LEU A 11 -40.56 -20.12 17.61
N ARG A 12 -41.02 -21.33 17.30
CA ARG A 12 -40.26 -22.58 17.42
C ARG A 12 -39.00 -22.55 16.53
N PRO A 13 -37.87 -23.10 16.99
CA PRO A 13 -36.71 -23.36 16.16
C PRO A 13 -36.78 -24.79 15.60
N SER A 14 -36.80 -24.94 14.29
CA SER A 14 -36.34 -26.17 13.62
C SER A 14 -36.44 -25.99 12.12
N LEU A 15 -35.32 -26.07 11.41
CA LEU A 15 -35.10 -27.05 10.35
C LEU A 15 -33.59 -27.04 10.00
N LEU A 16 -32.90 -28.03 10.56
CA LEU A 16 -31.57 -28.46 10.12
C LEU A 16 -31.64 -28.75 8.62
N ARG A 17 -30.82 -28.06 7.82
CA ARG A 17 -30.60 -28.42 6.42
C ARG A 17 -29.65 -29.62 6.35
N PRO A 18 -29.99 -30.70 5.63
CA PRO A 18 -29.04 -31.77 5.38
C PRO A 18 -27.92 -31.28 4.45
N SER A 19 -26.69 -31.63 4.80
CA SER A 19 -25.47 -31.44 4.02
C SER A 19 -25.57 -32.19 2.68
N LEU A 20 -25.42 -31.46 1.58
CA LEU A 20 -25.29 -32.05 0.24
C LEU A 20 -23.90 -32.73 0.10
N PRO A 21 -23.82 -33.88 -0.60
CA PRO A 21 -22.56 -34.58 -0.79
C PRO A 21 -21.63 -33.80 -1.74
N VAL A 22 -20.36 -33.70 -1.34
CA VAL A 22 -19.28 -33.15 -2.16
C VAL A 22 -19.02 -34.09 -3.33
N VAL A 23 -19.43 -33.68 -4.53
CA VAL A 23 -19.06 -34.36 -5.78
C VAL A 23 -17.63 -33.94 -6.13
N ARG A 24 -16.71 -34.90 -6.06
CA ARG A 24 -15.29 -34.73 -6.41
C ARG A 24 -15.15 -34.80 -7.92
N VAL A 25 -14.95 -33.66 -8.58
CA VAL A 25 -14.64 -33.59 -10.01
C VAL A 25 -13.17 -33.96 -10.22
N PRO A 26 -12.82 -34.95 -11.06
CA PRO A 26 -11.43 -35.26 -11.36
C PRO A 26 -10.82 -34.17 -12.25
N SER A 27 -9.64 -33.68 -11.85
CA SER A 27 -8.80 -32.76 -12.63
C SER A 27 -8.21 -33.48 -13.86
N PRO A 28 -8.24 -32.88 -15.06
CA PRO A 28 -7.53 -33.43 -16.21
C PRO A 28 -6.02 -33.22 -16.03
N SER A 29 -5.26 -34.32 -16.06
CA SER A 29 -3.81 -34.33 -16.18
C SER A 29 -3.38 -33.93 -17.60
N PRO A 30 -2.32 -33.11 -17.77
CA PRO A 30 -1.81 -32.82 -19.10
C PRO A 30 -1.00 -34.01 -19.61
N THR A 31 -1.53 -34.68 -20.64
CA THR A 31 -0.80 -35.65 -21.47
C THR A 31 0.17 -34.91 -22.39
N PHE A 32 1.47 -35.11 -22.19
CA PHE A 32 2.50 -34.70 -23.14
C PHE A 32 2.70 -35.83 -24.18
N PRO A 33 2.66 -35.56 -25.48
CA PRO A 33 3.04 -36.55 -26.48
C PRO A 33 4.57 -36.76 -26.46
N SER A 34 4.96 -38.01 -26.30
CA SER A 34 6.32 -38.51 -26.49
C SER A 34 6.68 -38.48 -27.97
N SER A 35 7.68 -37.70 -28.35
CA SER A 35 8.29 -37.73 -29.68
C SER A 35 9.77 -38.12 -29.58
N SER A 36 10.02 -39.37 -29.96
CA SER A 36 11.22 -39.96 -30.58
C SER A 36 12.55 -39.21 -30.52
N LEU A 37 13.53 -39.87 -29.91
CA LEU A 37 14.96 -39.63 -30.04
C LEU A 37 15.43 -39.76 -31.49
N SER A 38 16.08 -38.71 -32.02
CA SER A 38 16.97 -38.81 -33.17
C SER A 38 18.32 -38.17 -32.82
N LEU A 39 19.37 -38.98 -32.89
CA LEU A 39 20.78 -38.60 -32.68
C LEU A 39 21.20 -37.47 -33.64
N LEU A 40 21.78 -36.40 -33.11
CA LEU A 40 22.62 -35.46 -33.86
C LEU A 40 23.80 -34.98 -33.01
N ARG A 41 24.90 -35.71 -33.18
CA ARG A 41 26.30 -35.26 -33.32
C ARG A 41 26.74 -34.01 -32.54
N THR A 42 27.51 -34.25 -31.48
CA THR A 42 28.35 -33.27 -30.77
C THR A 42 29.28 -32.50 -31.71
N ARG A 43 29.21 -31.16 -31.70
CA ARG A 43 30.26 -30.26 -32.18
C ARG A 43 30.81 -29.47 -30.99
N ALA A 44 32.14 -29.48 -30.86
CA ALA A 44 32.91 -28.86 -29.80
C ALA A 44 32.75 -27.33 -29.74
N LEU A 45 32.75 -26.76 -28.53
CA LEU A 45 32.85 -25.33 -28.28
C LEU A 45 34.22 -24.81 -28.73
N GLY A 46 34.23 -23.87 -29.68
CA GLY A 46 35.37 -22.99 -29.93
C GLY A 46 35.23 -21.71 -29.12
N THR A 47 36.27 -21.33 -28.38
CA THR A 47 36.36 -20.04 -27.68
C THR A 47 36.62 -18.92 -28.70
N SER A 48 35.63 -18.07 -28.96
CA SER A 48 35.83 -16.82 -29.71
C SER A 48 36.12 -15.66 -28.76
N THR A 49 37.26 -15.00 -28.94
CA THR A 49 37.63 -13.75 -28.27
C THR A 49 36.61 -12.65 -28.63
N PRO A 50 36.10 -11.86 -27.67
CA PRO A 50 35.14 -10.81 -27.99
C PRO A 50 35.79 -9.68 -28.80
N SER A 51 35.05 -9.19 -29.79
CA SER A 51 35.41 -8.07 -30.69
C SER A 51 35.82 -6.81 -29.91
N GLN A 52 36.74 -6.04 -30.47
CA GLN A 52 37.22 -4.76 -29.93
C GLN A 52 36.07 -3.79 -29.61
N ALA A 53 35.00 -3.80 -30.42
CA ALA A 53 33.82 -2.97 -30.19
C ALA A 53 33.05 -3.30 -28.88
N VAL A 54 33.13 -4.55 -28.41
CA VAL A 54 32.54 -4.96 -27.11
C VAL A 54 33.43 -4.49 -25.96
N LYS A 55 34.75 -4.45 -26.16
CA LYS A 55 35.69 -3.89 -25.18
C LYS A 55 35.55 -2.37 -25.07
N ASP A 56 35.32 -1.69 -26.19
CA ASP A 56 35.13 -0.24 -26.23
C ASP A 56 33.77 0.18 -25.64
N PHE A 57 32.72 -0.63 -25.84
CA PHE A 57 31.43 -0.43 -25.16
C PHE A 57 31.52 -0.72 -23.65
N ALA A 58 32.26 -1.76 -23.25
CA ALA A 58 32.49 -2.08 -21.85
C ALA A 58 33.38 -1.01 -21.16
N SER A 59 34.37 -0.45 -21.86
CA SER A 59 35.18 0.64 -21.32
C SER A 59 34.39 1.94 -21.20
N ALA A 60 33.53 2.28 -22.17
CA ALA A 60 32.63 3.43 -22.08
C ALA A 60 31.62 3.29 -20.91
N PHE A 61 31.16 2.07 -20.61
CA PHE A 61 30.31 1.79 -19.45
C PHE A 61 31.10 1.86 -18.12
N LEU A 62 32.39 1.51 -18.13
CA LEU A 62 33.30 1.59 -16.99
C LEU A 62 33.89 3.00 -16.76
N HIS A 63 33.76 3.93 -17.70
CA HIS A 63 34.26 5.30 -17.60
C HIS A 63 33.18 6.35 -17.34
N GLY A 64 31.97 5.95 -16.93
CA GLY A 64 31.03 6.88 -16.29
C GLY A 64 31.75 7.64 -15.16
N SER A 65 31.52 8.95 -15.04
CA SER A 65 32.18 9.79 -14.03
C SER A 65 32.06 9.15 -12.65
N GLU A 66 33.06 9.32 -11.79
CA GLU A 66 33.03 8.74 -10.45
C GLU A 66 31.78 9.18 -9.65
N GLU A 67 31.22 10.36 -9.95
CA GLU A 67 29.91 10.81 -9.46
C GLU A 67 28.74 9.92 -9.92
N LEU A 68 28.67 9.58 -11.21
CA LEU A 68 27.63 8.67 -11.74
C LEU A 68 27.80 7.23 -11.23
N LYS A 69 29.04 6.81 -10.97
CA LYS A 69 29.31 5.50 -10.34
C LYS A 69 28.97 5.50 -8.85
N GLU A 70 29.20 6.59 -8.12
CA GLU A 70 28.77 6.74 -6.73
C GLU A 70 27.25 6.80 -6.63
N GLU A 71 26.57 7.53 -7.52
CA GLU A 71 25.12 7.53 -7.63
C GLU A 71 24.57 6.15 -7.98
N ALA A 72 25.21 5.41 -8.90
CA ALA A 72 24.82 4.04 -9.23
C ALA A 72 25.12 3.03 -8.10
N ARG A 73 26.13 3.28 -7.26
CA ARG A 73 26.48 2.46 -6.09
C ARG A 73 25.62 2.77 -4.87
N ALA A 74 25.04 3.96 -4.78
CA ALA A 74 24.08 4.28 -3.73
C ALA A 74 22.84 3.38 -3.90
N GLN A 75 22.43 2.70 -2.83
CA GLN A 75 21.17 1.96 -2.84
C GLN A 75 20.05 2.87 -3.36
N HIS A 76 19.33 2.43 -4.40
CA HIS A 76 18.33 3.25 -5.09
C HIS A 76 17.29 3.89 -4.15
N SER A 77 16.98 3.23 -3.02
CA SER A 77 16.12 3.77 -1.96
C SER A 77 16.70 5.02 -1.29
N LYS A 78 18.02 5.10 -1.11
CA LYS A 78 18.70 6.24 -0.46
C LYS A 78 18.66 7.51 -1.32
N LEU A 79 18.67 7.35 -2.64
CA LEU A 79 18.60 8.47 -3.59
C LEU A 79 17.22 9.15 -3.56
N VAL A 80 16.14 8.35 -3.59
CA VAL A 80 14.77 8.85 -3.68
C VAL A 80 14.08 9.10 -2.34
N GLY A 81 14.52 8.41 -1.28
CA GLY A 81 13.92 8.45 0.05
C GLY A 81 14.48 9.54 0.96
N ARG A 82 13.65 10.14 1.81
CA ARG A 82 14.09 11.14 2.81
C ARG A 82 14.97 10.54 3.93
N ASN A 83 14.98 9.21 4.07
CA ASN A 83 15.84 8.38 4.94
C ASN A 83 15.86 8.72 6.45
N LYS A 84 15.05 9.68 6.91
CA LYS A 84 14.96 10.04 8.33
C LYS A 84 13.92 9.22 9.09
N TYR A 85 12.80 8.92 8.44
CA TYR A 85 11.65 8.26 9.05
C TYR A 85 11.24 7.02 8.24
N VAL A 86 10.64 6.07 8.94
CA VAL A 86 9.95 4.92 8.34
C VAL A 86 8.47 5.07 8.63
N HIS A 87 7.64 4.82 7.62
CA HIS A 87 6.19 4.89 7.73
C HIS A 87 5.58 3.49 7.68
N GLU A 88 4.78 3.10 8.67
CA GLU A 88 4.02 1.85 8.63
C GLU A 88 2.61 2.13 8.11
N PHE A 89 2.24 1.46 7.04
CA PHE A 89 0.86 1.39 6.56
C PHE A 89 0.25 0.13 7.15
N GLN A 90 -0.64 0.30 8.13
CA GLN A 90 -1.44 -0.78 8.69
C GLN A 90 -2.81 -0.77 8.02
N LYS A 91 -3.21 -1.89 7.43
CA LYS A 91 -4.60 -2.08 6.97
C LYS A 91 -5.28 -3.12 7.83
N HIS A 92 -6.45 -2.79 8.35
CA HIS A 92 -7.31 -3.73 9.05
C HIS A 92 -8.59 -3.90 8.25
N LYS A 93 -8.81 -5.09 7.68
CA LYS A 93 -10.09 -5.48 7.09
C LYS A 93 -10.99 -5.94 8.23
N ILE A 94 -12.03 -5.17 8.50
CA ILE A 94 -12.94 -5.36 9.63
C ILE A 94 -14.08 -6.29 9.19
N LEU A 95 -14.62 -7.05 10.13
CA LEU A 95 -15.88 -7.73 9.92
C LEU A 95 -16.99 -6.68 9.70
N PRO A 96 -17.75 -6.73 8.59
CA PRO A 96 -18.66 -5.64 8.21
C PRO A 96 -19.63 -5.20 9.31
N GLN A 97 -20.15 -6.15 10.10
CA GLN A 97 -21.07 -5.87 11.21
C GLN A 97 -20.44 -5.19 12.44
N HIS A 98 -19.12 -5.03 12.47
CA HIS A 98 -18.37 -4.49 13.61
C HIS A 98 -17.61 -3.19 13.29
N VAL A 99 -17.83 -2.59 12.12
CA VAL A 99 -17.07 -1.41 11.66
C VAL A 99 -17.18 -0.21 12.62
N GLU A 100 -18.38 0.12 13.10
CA GLU A 100 -18.56 1.23 14.06
C GLU A 100 -17.95 0.92 15.43
N GLN A 101 -18.19 -0.29 15.96
CA GLN A 101 -17.60 -0.74 17.22
C GLN A 101 -16.06 -0.71 17.17
N TYR A 102 -15.48 -1.13 16.05
CA TYR A 102 -14.03 -1.07 15.83
C TYR A 102 -13.52 0.38 15.85
N LYS A 103 -14.21 1.31 15.17
CA LYS A 103 -13.84 2.73 15.09
C LYS A 103 -13.82 3.38 16.47
N GLU A 104 -14.77 3.06 17.34
CA GLU A 104 -14.81 3.57 18.72
C GLU A 104 -13.62 3.05 19.55
N LEU A 105 -13.40 1.73 19.55
CA LEU A 105 -12.34 1.09 20.35
C LEU A 105 -10.94 1.47 19.89
N ILE A 106 -10.70 1.54 18.58
CA ILE A 106 -9.39 1.85 18.03
C ILE A 106 -9.00 3.31 18.30
N ALA A 107 -9.97 4.24 18.34
CA ALA A 107 -9.72 5.63 18.68
C ALA A 107 -9.15 5.76 20.09
N GLY A 108 -9.78 5.09 21.07
CA GLY A 108 -9.30 5.04 22.45
C GLY A 108 -7.94 4.36 22.58
N TYR A 109 -7.75 3.25 21.87
CA TYR A 109 -6.48 2.51 21.87
C TYR A 109 -5.30 3.36 21.37
N TYR A 110 -5.44 4.04 20.23
CA TYR A 110 -4.37 4.88 19.70
C TYR A 110 -4.18 6.18 20.48
N LYS A 111 -5.24 6.72 21.11
CA LYS A 111 -5.10 7.80 22.08
C LYS A 111 -4.17 7.39 23.23
N GLY A 112 -4.40 6.21 23.81
CA GLY A 112 -3.54 5.67 24.88
C GLY A 112 -2.08 5.46 24.44
N ILE A 113 -1.87 5.05 23.19
CA ILE A 113 -0.51 4.95 22.63
C ILE A 113 0.14 6.33 22.48
N HIS A 114 -0.60 7.34 22.03
CA HIS A 114 -0.06 8.67 21.78
C HIS A 114 0.24 9.46 23.07
N GLU A 115 -0.59 9.29 24.10
CA GLU A 115 -0.45 10.00 25.37
C GLU A 115 0.60 9.37 26.30
N SER A 116 1.02 8.13 26.03
CA SER A 116 2.02 7.45 26.84
C SER A 116 3.45 7.83 26.42
N PRO A 117 4.32 8.21 27.38
CA PRO A 117 5.73 8.47 27.10
C PRO A 117 6.51 7.18 26.78
N GLU A 118 5.92 6.00 26.97
CA GLU A 118 6.52 4.70 26.64
C GLU A 118 6.59 4.45 25.13
N PHE A 119 5.85 5.23 24.34
CA PHE A 119 5.64 5.00 22.93
C PHE A 119 6.09 6.21 22.08
N ASP A 120 6.77 5.92 20.98
CA ASP A 120 7.35 6.90 20.06
C ASP A 120 6.70 6.82 18.66
N ALA A 121 5.57 6.11 18.54
CA ALA A 121 4.81 6.01 17.31
C ALA A 121 3.97 7.27 17.09
N ARG A 122 4.20 7.97 15.98
CA ARG A 122 3.33 9.09 15.59
C ARG A 122 2.29 8.61 14.59
N LEU A 123 1.01 8.59 14.99
CA LEU A 123 -0.07 8.46 14.02
C LEU A 123 -0.06 9.71 13.12
N THR A 124 0.01 9.53 11.81
CA THR A 124 -0.01 10.63 10.83
C THR A 124 -1.28 10.62 9.98
N GLY A 125 -2.03 9.52 9.97
CA GLY A 125 -3.33 9.45 9.33
C GLY A 125 -4.09 8.19 9.71
N SER A 126 -5.42 8.29 9.79
CA SER A 126 -6.31 7.15 10.00
C SER A 126 -7.56 7.32 9.15
N PHE A 127 -7.85 6.35 8.29
CA PHE A 127 -8.87 6.53 7.27
C PHE A 127 -9.71 5.28 7.07
N GLU A 128 -11.00 5.47 6.83
CA GLU A 128 -11.93 4.45 6.36
C GLU A 128 -11.97 4.43 4.84
N VAL A 129 -11.85 3.26 4.22
CA VAL A 129 -12.07 3.08 2.78
C VAL A 129 -13.57 3.08 2.49
N VAL A 130 -14.03 4.08 1.73
CA VAL A 130 -15.45 4.24 1.33
C VAL A 130 -15.73 3.82 -0.11
N VAL A 131 -14.70 3.72 -0.97
CA VAL A 131 -14.80 3.12 -2.31
C VAL A 131 -13.53 2.32 -2.58
N GLY A 132 -13.69 1.09 -3.10
CA GLY A 132 -12.60 0.14 -3.33
C GLY A 132 -12.66 -1.01 -2.32
N GLU A 133 -11.59 -1.20 -1.54
CA GLU A 133 -11.51 -2.19 -0.46
C GLU A 133 -12.36 -1.77 0.76
N VAL A 134 -13.69 -1.71 0.66
CA VAL A 134 -14.60 -1.32 1.76
C VAL A 134 -14.42 -2.18 3.02
N ASP A 135 -14.96 -1.76 4.17
CA ASP A 135 -14.71 -2.36 5.50
C ASP A 135 -13.23 -2.38 5.91
N THR A 136 -12.39 -1.58 5.27
CA THR A 136 -10.96 -1.52 5.57
C THR A 136 -10.63 -0.18 6.19
N ILE A 137 -9.93 -0.21 7.32
CA ILE A 137 -9.35 0.98 7.94
C ILE A 137 -7.84 0.98 7.67
N VAL A 138 -7.33 2.10 7.15
CA VAL A 138 -5.91 2.33 6.86
C VAL A 138 -5.36 3.30 7.89
N HIS A 139 -4.38 2.84 8.67
CA HIS A 139 -3.63 3.67 9.61
C HIS A 139 -2.21 3.87 9.09
N VAL A 140 -1.72 5.11 9.16
CA VAL A 140 -0.35 5.48 8.78
C VAL A 140 0.36 5.96 10.03
N PHE A 141 1.42 5.25 10.42
CA PHE A 141 2.30 5.61 11.51
C PHE A 141 3.66 6.05 10.99
N GLU A 142 4.31 6.95 11.70
CA GLU A 142 5.69 7.37 11.47
C GLU A 142 6.55 7.02 12.68
N TYR A 143 7.77 6.55 12.39
CA TYR A 143 8.78 6.13 13.36
C TYR A 143 10.13 6.76 13.07
N GLN A 144 10.93 6.94 14.13
CA GLN A 144 12.36 7.29 14.06
C GLN A 144 13.18 6.12 13.50
N GLY A 145 13.11 5.95 12.17
CA GLY A 145 13.76 4.83 11.47
C GLY A 145 13.21 3.45 11.86
N PHE A 146 13.93 2.41 11.42
CA PHE A 146 13.58 1.02 11.76
C PHE A 146 13.76 0.71 13.25
N GLU A 147 14.77 1.29 13.89
CA GLU A 147 15.01 1.10 15.32
C GLU A 147 13.83 1.63 16.16
N GLY A 148 13.30 2.82 15.83
CA GLY A 148 12.10 3.35 16.48
C GLY A 148 10.87 2.46 16.27
N PHE A 149 10.71 1.89 15.08
CA PHE A 149 9.65 0.92 14.80
C PHE A 149 9.80 -0.34 15.66
N GLU A 150 10.99 -0.96 15.70
CA GLU A 150 11.23 -2.19 16.47
C GLU A 150 11.04 -1.97 17.96
N ARG A 151 11.61 -0.89 18.50
CA ARG A 151 11.45 -0.47 19.90
C ARG A 151 9.97 -0.30 20.25
N GLN A 152 9.20 0.39 19.39
CA GLN A 152 7.75 0.53 19.60
C GLN A 152 7.05 -0.84 19.64
N LYS A 153 7.30 -1.70 18.65
CA LYS A 153 6.64 -3.02 18.59
C LYS A 153 6.98 -3.87 19.81
N GLN A 154 8.21 -3.77 20.30
CA GLN A 154 8.62 -4.45 21.52
C GLN A 154 7.90 -3.88 22.74
N ALA A 155 7.86 -2.56 22.91
CA ALA A 155 7.17 -1.91 24.02
C ALA A 155 5.66 -2.28 24.07
N ILE A 156 4.98 -2.30 22.92
CA ILE A 156 3.57 -2.74 22.83
C ILE A 156 3.41 -4.19 23.27
N ARG A 157 4.35 -5.08 22.88
CA ARG A 157 4.29 -6.51 23.26
C ARG A 157 4.48 -6.73 24.76
N GLU A 158 5.35 -5.93 25.38
CA GLU A 158 5.65 -6.00 26.81
C GLU A 158 4.57 -5.32 27.67
N SER A 159 3.87 -4.32 27.10
CA SER A 159 2.75 -3.64 27.74
C SER A 159 1.55 -4.57 27.85
N LYS A 160 1.46 -5.28 28.99
CA LYS A 160 0.36 -6.23 29.27
C LYS A 160 -1.02 -5.60 29.09
N GLY A 161 -1.21 -4.33 29.48
CA GLY A 161 -2.49 -3.64 29.34
C GLY A 161 -2.89 -3.41 27.87
N HIS A 162 -2.00 -2.81 27.08
CA HIS A 162 -2.26 -2.51 25.67
C HIS A 162 -2.47 -3.76 24.84
N LEU A 163 -1.56 -4.75 24.96
CA LEU A 163 -1.65 -5.97 24.18
C LEU A 163 -2.89 -6.80 24.55
N GLN A 164 -3.22 -6.90 25.84
CA GLN A 164 -4.42 -7.63 26.26
C GLN A 164 -5.70 -6.95 25.78
N PHE A 165 -5.80 -5.63 25.91
CA PHE A 165 -6.94 -4.88 25.40
C PHE A 165 -7.09 -5.07 23.89
N PHE A 166 -6.02 -4.90 23.13
CA PHE A 166 -6.05 -5.08 21.68
C PHE A 166 -6.50 -6.50 21.31
N ASN A 167 -5.95 -7.52 21.96
CA ASN A 167 -6.26 -8.92 21.64
C ASN A 167 -7.69 -9.33 22.03
N LYS A 168 -8.25 -8.77 23.11
CA LYS A 168 -9.59 -9.12 23.60
C LYS A 168 -10.70 -8.30 22.97
N GLU A 169 -10.50 -6.99 22.83
CA GLU A 169 -11.58 -6.06 22.45
C GLU A 169 -11.55 -5.73 20.95
N ILE A 170 -10.35 -5.60 20.37
CA ILE A 170 -10.20 -5.10 18.99
C ILE A 170 -10.00 -6.24 18.00
N LEU A 171 -9.09 -7.17 18.28
CA LEU A 171 -8.71 -8.23 17.36
C LEU A 171 -9.89 -9.11 16.89
N PRO A 172 -10.87 -9.47 17.75
CA PRO A 172 -12.03 -10.26 17.30
C PRO A 172 -12.91 -9.57 16.26
N LEU A 173 -12.81 -8.25 16.13
CA LEU A 173 -13.56 -7.46 15.15
C LEU A 173 -12.90 -7.46 13.77
N ILE A 174 -11.65 -7.93 13.67
CA ILE A 174 -10.83 -7.84 12.47
C ILE A 174 -10.80 -9.18 11.73
N GLN A 175 -11.16 -9.15 10.44
CA GLN A 175 -11.06 -10.29 9.54
C GLN A 175 -9.60 -10.56 9.12
N SER A 176 -8.86 -9.52 8.74
CA SER A 176 -7.44 -9.65 8.37
C SER A 176 -6.67 -8.35 8.62
N ARG A 177 -5.35 -8.48 8.75
CA ARG A 177 -4.43 -7.35 8.96
C ARG A 177 -3.22 -7.43 8.05
N THR A 178 -2.78 -6.30 7.56
CA THR A 178 -1.49 -6.16 6.89
C THR A 178 -0.70 -4.99 7.49
N SER A 179 0.61 -5.10 7.42
CA SER A 179 1.56 -4.06 7.80
C SER A 179 2.65 -4.01 6.73
N GLN A 180 2.98 -2.81 6.27
CA GLN A 180 4.02 -2.56 5.29
C GLN A 180 4.83 -1.35 5.74
N LEU A 181 6.15 -1.49 5.72
CA LEU A 181 7.05 -0.38 6.03
C LEU A 181 7.47 0.29 4.73
N ASN A 182 7.34 1.60 4.72
CA ASN A 182 7.52 2.44 3.56
C ASN A 182 8.46 3.60 3.87
N SER A 183 9.15 4.09 2.86
CA SER A 183 9.92 5.33 2.90
C SER A 183 9.20 6.43 2.15
N GLU A 184 9.23 7.64 2.70
CA GLU A 184 8.70 8.83 2.05
C GLU A 184 9.61 9.29 0.91
N PHE A 185 9.01 9.67 -0.23
CA PHE A 185 9.74 10.30 -1.33
C PHE A 185 10.14 11.74 -1.01
N LYS A 186 11.37 12.13 -1.38
CA LYS A 186 11.85 13.52 -1.20
C LYS A 186 11.02 14.54 -1.98
N PHE A 187 10.56 14.19 -3.17
CA PHE A 187 9.87 15.13 -4.07
C PHE A 187 8.42 15.45 -3.64
N LEU A 188 7.84 14.64 -2.75
CA LEU A 188 6.47 14.81 -2.29
C LEU A 188 6.32 14.37 -0.83
N PRO A 189 6.79 15.19 0.13
CA PRO A 189 6.65 14.88 1.54
C PRO A 189 5.17 14.84 1.96
N ALA A 190 4.89 14.05 2.98
CA ALA A 190 3.59 13.94 3.61
C ALA A 190 3.19 15.27 4.23
N MET A 191 1.90 15.62 4.07
CA MET A 191 1.34 16.78 4.75
C MET A 191 1.35 16.56 6.27
N GLY A 192 1.60 17.64 7.02
CA GLY A 192 1.41 17.65 8.47
C GLY A 192 -0.07 17.62 8.85
N PRO A 193 -0.38 17.53 10.16
CA PRO A 193 -1.76 17.55 10.64
C PRO A 193 -2.53 18.78 10.15
N GLN A 194 -3.76 18.58 9.72
CA GLN A 194 -4.65 19.65 9.26
C GLN A 194 -6.12 19.24 9.41
N GLU A 195 -6.99 20.23 9.54
CA GLU A 195 -8.45 20.08 9.56
C GLU A 195 -9.04 20.70 8.29
N ARG A 196 -9.12 19.90 7.22
CA ARG A 196 -9.59 20.33 5.90
C ARG A 196 -10.84 19.58 5.44
N GLY A 197 -11.18 18.45 6.05
CA GLY A 197 -12.32 17.64 5.62
C GLY A 197 -12.13 17.06 4.22
N GLY A 198 -13.25 16.74 3.56
CA GLY A 198 -13.27 16.20 2.20
C GLY A 198 -12.96 14.71 2.13
N VAL A 199 -12.33 14.29 1.03
CA VAL A 199 -11.99 12.90 0.73
C VAL A 199 -10.53 12.77 0.32
N TYR A 200 -9.96 11.61 0.61
CA TYR A 200 -8.60 11.26 0.18
C TYR A 200 -8.65 10.16 -0.89
N GLU A 201 -7.73 10.21 -1.84
CA GLU A 201 -7.47 9.11 -2.77
C GLU A 201 -6.11 8.50 -2.43
N LEU A 202 -6.11 7.25 -1.95
CA LEU A 202 -4.90 6.45 -1.84
C LEU A 202 -4.76 5.62 -3.10
N ARG A 203 -3.74 5.94 -3.89
CA ARG A 203 -3.42 5.22 -5.13
C ARG A 203 -2.14 4.42 -4.94
N THR A 204 -2.21 3.12 -5.22
CA THR A 204 -1.09 2.19 -5.16
C THR A 204 -0.71 1.75 -6.57
N TYR A 205 0.57 1.81 -6.88
CA TYR A 205 1.16 1.32 -8.12
C TYR A 205 2.01 0.10 -7.81
N ASP A 206 1.70 -1.04 -8.43
CA ASP A 206 2.55 -2.23 -8.40
C ASP A 206 3.56 -2.10 -9.53
N LEU A 207 4.79 -1.73 -9.19
CA LEU A 207 5.86 -1.49 -10.16
C LEU A 207 6.52 -2.80 -10.59
N LYS A 208 7.10 -2.79 -11.79
CA LYS A 208 8.04 -3.82 -12.22
C LYS A 208 9.31 -3.72 -11.36
N PRO A 209 9.91 -4.84 -10.92
CA PRO A 209 11.18 -4.80 -10.22
C PRO A 209 12.24 -4.01 -10.99
N GLY A 210 12.98 -3.15 -10.30
CA GLY A 210 14.01 -2.28 -10.90
C GLY A 210 13.51 -0.97 -11.53
N SER A 211 12.20 -0.74 -11.64
CA SER A 211 11.65 0.44 -12.34
C SER A 211 11.41 1.68 -11.47
N LEU A 212 11.71 1.61 -10.16
CA LEU A 212 11.37 2.67 -9.21
C LEU A 212 11.96 4.04 -9.57
N LEU A 213 13.23 4.10 -9.98
CA LEU A 213 13.90 5.36 -10.32
C LEU A 213 13.32 5.99 -11.59
N GLU A 214 13.18 5.20 -12.65
CA GLU A 214 12.59 5.68 -13.92
C GLU A 214 11.13 6.14 -13.73
N TRP A 215 10.39 5.43 -12.87
CA TRP A 215 9.04 5.80 -12.49
C TRP A 215 9.02 7.13 -11.74
N GLU A 216 9.90 7.32 -10.77
CA GLU A 216 10.01 8.54 -9.96
C GLU A 216 10.41 9.76 -10.80
N GLU A 217 11.40 9.62 -11.67
CA GLU A 217 11.82 10.68 -12.60
C GLU A 217 10.66 11.12 -13.52
N SER A 218 9.95 10.14 -14.09
CA SER A 218 8.79 10.41 -14.94
C SER A 218 7.64 11.09 -14.17
N TRP A 219 7.46 10.72 -12.90
CA TRP A 219 6.44 11.30 -12.02
C TRP A 219 6.78 12.71 -11.55
N ARG A 220 8.05 13.05 -11.39
CA ARG A 220 8.48 14.42 -11.01
C ARG A 220 7.95 15.45 -12.02
N VAL A 221 8.09 15.14 -13.31
CA VAL A 221 7.54 15.96 -14.40
C VAL A 221 6.01 15.98 -14.40
N GLY A 222 5.37 14.82 -14.19
CA GLY A 222 3.91 14.72 -14.18
C GLY A 222 3.26 15.38 -12.95
N LEU A 223 3.97 15.44 -11.83
CA LEU A 223 3.50 16.06 -10.60
C LEU A 223 3.31 17.56 -10.79
N GLU A 224 4.23 18.24 -11.49
CA GLU A 224 4.07 19.66 -11.81
C GLU A 224 2.80 19.93 -12.63
N ALA A 225 2.53 19.09 -13.62
CA ALA A 225 1.30 19.17 -14.42
C ALA A 225 0.04 18.94 -13.55
N ARG A 226 0.10 17.98 -12.62
CA ARG A 226 -0.99 17.72 -11.67
C ARG A 226 -1.25 18.91 -10.76
N ILE A 227 -0.19 19.52 -10.21
CA ILE A 227 -0.31 20.70 -9.35
C ILE A 227 -0.93 21.87 -10.14
N LYS A 228 -0.49 22.10 -11.39
CA LYS A 228 -1.09 23.13 -12.28
C LYS A 228 -2.57 22.87 -12.57
N ALA A 229 -2.96 21.61 -12.72
CA ALA A 229 -4.37 21.21 -12.83
C ALA A 229 -5.17 21.30 -11.50
N GLY A 230 -4.54 21.79 -10.43
CA GLY A 230 -5.16 22.03 -9.14
C GLY A 230 -5.19 20.83 -8.19
N HIS A 231 -4.41 19.77 -8.44
CA HIS A 231 -4.31 18.65 -7.50
C HIS A 231 -3.61 19.06 -6.19
N SER A 232 -4.10 18.52 -5.07
CA SER A 232 -3.51 18.71 -3.74
C SER A 232 -2.90 17.39 -3.27
N PRO A 233 -1.60 17.15 -3.50
CA PRO A 233 -0.94 15.95 -3.00
C PRO A 233 -0.88 15.96 -1.46
N ALA A 234 -1.03 14.78 -0.85
CA ALA A 234 -0.98 14.58 0.60
C ALA A 234 0.26 13.82 1.07
N GLY A 235 0.99 13.19 0.14
CA GLY A 235 2.24 12.49 0.39
C GLY A 235 2.47 11.36 -0.61
N ALA A 236 3.71 10.93 -0.76
CA ALA A 236 4.03 9.70 -1.48
C ALA A 236 5.10 8.87 -0.76
N TRP A 237 4.94 7.55 -0.86
CA TRP A 237 5.81 6.57 -0.22
C TRP A 237 6.10 5.40 -1.16
N PHE A 238 7.18 4.68 -0.88
CA PHE A 238 7.53 3.44 -1.56
C PHE A 238 7.91 2.34 -0.57
N SER A 239 7.55 1.10 -0.89
CA SER A 239 7.74 -0.06 -0.02
C SER A 239 9.22 -0.34 0.26
N GLN A 240 9.55 -0.57 1.54
CA GLN A 240 10.83 -1.09 2.00
C GLN A 240 10.72 -2.52 2.53
N VAL A 241 9.65 -2.84 3.27
CA VAL A 241 9.42 -4.16 3.89
C VAL A 241 7.94 -4.53 3.79
N GLY A 242 7.66 -5.81 3.55
CA GLY A 242 6.31 -6.34 3.29
C GLY A 242 6.15 -6.62 1.80
N GLN A 243 5.03 -6.21 1.20
CA GLN A 243 4.87 -6.29 -0.25
C GLN A 243 5.82 -5.29 -0.92
N LEU A 244 6.71 -5.77 -1.78
CA LEU A 244 7.75 -4.96 -2.41
C LEU A 244 7.29 -4.41 -3.77
N HIS A 245 8.07 -3.45 -4.26
CA HIS A 245 7.86 -2.77 -5.54
C HIS A 245 6.52 -2.02 -5.63
N GLN A 246 6.04 -1.51 -4.49
CA GLN A 246 4.84 -0.68 -4.44
C GLN A 246 5.18 0.79 -4.20
N VAL A 247 4.45 1.65 -4.89
CA VAL A 247 4.40 3.09 -4.61
C VAL A 247 3.00 3.48 -4.20
N HIS A 248 2.88 4.23 -3.11
CA HIS A 248 1.64 4.79 -2.61
C HIS A 248 1.66 6.31 -2.80
N MET A 249 0.63 6.86 -3.42
CA MET A 249 0.42 8.31 -3.49
C MET A 249 -0.94 8.64 -2.88
N MET A 250 -0.94 9.57 -1.92
CA MET A 250 -2.14 10.09 -1.30
C MET A 250 -2.47 11.47 -1.89
N TRP A 251 -3.73 11.71 -2.21
CA TRP A 251 -4.23 12.98 -2.71
C TRP A 251 -5.43 13.43 -1.89
N HIS A 252 -5.54 14.74 -1.66
CA HIS A 252 -6.70 15.36 -1.03
C HIS A 252 -7.61 16.04 -2.06
N TYR A 253 -8.93 15.90 -1.84
CA TYR A 253 -9.96 16.58 -2.61
C TYR A 253 -11.10 17.01 -1.69
N ASP A 254 -11.74 18.13 -1.98
CA ASP A 254 -12.90 18.59 -1.22
C ASP A 254 -14.14 17.69 -1.50
N SER A 255 -14.22 17.11 -2.70
CA SER A 255 -15.28 16.19 -3.11
C SER A 255 -14.87 15.26 -4.27
N LEU A 256 -15.66 14.22 -4.52
CA LEU A 256 -15.47 13.35 -5.69
C LEU A 256 -15.70 14.06 -7.03
N GLU A 257 -16.58 15.07 -7.05
CA GLU A 257 -16.80 15.91 -8.22
C GLU A 257 -15.55 16.75 -8.52
N GLN A 258 -14.98 17.41 -7.50
CA GLN A 258 -13.73 18.15 -7.66
C GLN A 258 -12.58 17.24 -8.11
N ARG A 259 -12.53 16.02 -7.57
CA ARG A 259 -11.59 14.99 -8.01
C ARG A 259 -11.76 14.69 -9.50
N ARG A 260 -12.98 14.47 -9.98
CA ARG A 260 -13.26 14.25 -11.42
C ARG A 260 -12.73 15.42 -12.24
N ASP A 261 -13.09 16.65 -11.87
CA ASP A 261 -12.76 17.85 -12.66
C ASP A 261 -11.25 18.10 -12.72
N ARG A 262 -10.53 17.95 -11.60
CA ARG A 262 -9.05 18.07 -11.57
C ARG A 262 -8.38 16.99 -12.43
N ARG A 263 -8.89 15.75 -12.38
CA ARG A 263 -8.38 14.66 -13.23
C ARG A 263 -8.62 14.93 -14.71
N SER A 264 -9.76 15.50 -15.09
CA SER A 264 -10.05 15.90 -16.47
C SER A 264 -9.09 17.01 -16.92
N ARG A 265 -8.94 18.07 -16.11
CA ARG A 265 -8.01 19.19 -16.39
C ARG A 265 -6.55 18.76 -16.52
N SER A 266 -6.14 17.68 -15.85
CA SER A 266 -4.77 17.15 -16.01
C SER A 266 -4.42 16.83 -17.48
N TRP A 267 -5.41 16.47 -18.30
CA TRP A 267 -5.20 16.14 -19.71
C TRP A 267 -5.01 17.37 -20.63
N GLU A 268 -5.26 18.58 -20.14
CA GLU A 268 -4.94 19.82 -20.84
C GLU A 268 -3.42 20.09 -20.85
N HIS A 269 -2.65 19.39 -20.01
CA HIS A 269 -1.21 19.52 -19.92
C HIS A 269 -0.49 18.39 -20.65
N GLN A 270 0.25 18.70 -21.72
CA GLN A 270 0.96 17.71 -22.54
C GLN A 270 1.98 16.88 -21.74
N GLN A 271 2.60 17.47 -20.71
CA GLN A 271 3.52 16.75 -19.82
C GLN A 271 2.83 15.57 -19.15
N TRP A 272 1.57 15.71 -18.75
CA TRP A 272 0.82 14.64 -18.09
C TRP A 272 0.62 13.43 -19.00
N ALA A 273 0.25 13.66 -20.27
CA ALA A 273 0.10 12.58 -21.25
C ALA A 273 1.41 11.80 -21.44
N SER A 274 2.55 12.49 -21.53
CA SER A 274 3.85 11.84 -21.65
C SER A 274 4.27 11.07 -20.39
N THR A 275 3.96 11.58 -19.20
CA THR A 275 4.17 10.85 -17.94
C THR A 275 3.33 9.58 -17.88
N VAL A 276 2.05 9.64 -18.26
CA VAL A 276 1.19 8.44 -18.29
C VAL A 276 1.74 7.38 -19.26
N ALA A 277 2.14 7.80 -20.46
CA ALA A 277 2.67 6.88 -21.48
C ALA A 277 3.96 6.16 -21.03
N ARG A 278 4.82 6.84 -20.25
CA ARG A 278 6.04 6.25 -19.67
C ARG A 278 5.70 5.36 -18.47
N THR A 279 5.04 5.91 -17.46
CA THR A 279 4.82 5.25 -16.17
C THR A 279 3.93 4.01 -16.26
N THR A 280 2.97 3.97 -17.19
CA THR A 280 2.10 2.80 -17.39
C THR A 280 2.90 1.56 -17.81
N LYS A 281 3.98 1.73 -18.59
CA LYS A 281 4.84 0.61 -19.01
C LYS A 281 5.67 0.03 -17.86
N LEU A 282 5.85 0.80 -16.79
CA LEU A 282 6.63 0.46 -15.60
C LEU A 282 5.76 -0.19 -14.51
N CYS A 283 4.44 -0.18 -14.65
CA CYS A 283 3.51 -0.74 -13.68
C CYS A 283 2.94 -2.09 -14.19
N ASN A 284 2.81 -3.06 -13.29
CA ASN A 284 2.08 -4.30 -13.52
C ASN A 284 0.58 -4.13 -13.23
N ALA A 285 0.24 -3.39 -12.18
CA ALA A 285 -1.13 -3.11 -11.78
C ALA A 285 -1.22 -1.77 -11.03
N MET A 286 -2.44 -1.25 -10.94
CA MET A 286 -2.74 -0.04 -10.18
C MET A 286 -4.08 -0.19 -9.47
N HIS A 287 -4.14 0.23 -8.22
CA HIS A 287 -5.34 0.21 -7.41
C HIS A 287 -5.57 1.57 -6.77
N THR A 288 -6.83 1.94 -6.57
CA THR A 288 -7.17 3.21 -5.92
C THR A 288 -8.33 3.02 -4.98
N ASN A 289 -8.18 3.52 -3.75
CA ASN A 289 -9.21 3.59 -2.74
C ASN A 289 -9.58 5.05 -2.50
N ILE A 290 -10.87 5.32 -2.35
CA ILE A 290 -11.35 6.60 -1.80
C ILE A 290 -11.52 6.42 -0.30
N LEU A 291 -10.96 7.35 0.45
CA LEU A 291 -10.89 7.30 1.90
C LEU A 291 -11.61 8.49 2.52
N LYS A 292 -12.19 8.28 3.70
CA LYS A 292 -12.61 9.35 4.62
C LYS A 292 -11.75 9.30 5.87
N PRO A 293 -11.25 10.45 6.37
CA PRO A 293 -10.51 10.45 7.62
C PRO A 293 -11.43 10.11 8.80
N LEU A 294 -10.92 9.33 9.75
CA LEU A 294 -11.61 9.09 11.01
C LEU A 294 -11.57 10.35 11.88
N PRO A 295 -12.51 10.53 12.85
CA PRO A 295 -12.56 11.76 13.67
C PRO A 295 -11.27 12.09 14.43
N PHE A 296 -10.50 11.07 14.82
CA PHE A 296 -9.22 11.21 15.51
C PHE A 296 -8.01 11.25 14.55
N SER A 297 -8.22 11.14 13.23
CA SER A 297 -7.15 11.25 12.25
C SER A 297 -6.50 12.63 12.34
N PRO A 298 -5.16 12.73 12.32
CA PRO A 298 -4.46 14.00 12.23
C PRO A 298 -4.72 14.76 10.91
N LEU A 299 -5.19 14.05 9.88
CA LEU A 299 -5.53 14.59 8.56
C LEU A 299 -7.06 14.56 8.38
N ARG A 300 -7.78 15.30 9.23
CA ARG A 300 -9.25 15.29 9.26
C ARG A 300 -9.89 16.38 8.42
#